data_AF-A0A9P6I084-F1
#
_entry.id   AF-A0A9P6I084-F1
#
_cell.length_a   1.000
_cell.length_b   1.000
_cell.length_c   1.000
_cell.angle_alpha   90.00
_cell.angle_beta   90.00
_cell.angle_gamma   90.00
#
_symmetry.space_group_name_H-M   'P 1'
#
loop_
_entity.id
_entity.type
_entity.pdbx_description
1 polymer ?
#
loop_
_entity_poly.entity_id
_entity_poly.type
_entity_poly.pdbx_seq_one_letter_code
_entity_poly.pdbx_strand_id
1 'polypeptide(L)'
;MRRVPRLSQPLLAAAPSRCTCASATLPIAARRALSTTTTLSSREGVRNALWSGEAPGPKNVDDPAAMQELKEEKRRLDQEEAQAEIAVWEAKRPKVKGRKNRKAKDEDSAITAPTAESLETEGYVPAKTIDELEEIGGLDGWWEQRWSAAEQYVGFSSRSIANKIEDGAVCEALVRQALVETLVLSQLDKEALKRKWVPGDREDFNRATAISLEAIGAEGAVPEAQKEAAETIVQMLQGIGRAETTTQVDQDSGHEATRIPISADEAQVLVQSWDPKWKAISLQDPLLKFALHKRVFQLTGHYIHDAKLAQMKTVGHLIAAVVKPPKPAKVIEAIYAQGSLPELPNVKLSHRRITPIDKEKAVGRWKVIQEELEKRGLPVTGHEHLPRPVQRDWIQGKN
;
A
#
# COMPACT_ATOMS: atom_id res chain seq x y z
N MET A 1 -12.87 12.07 7.82
CA MET A 1 -11.50 12.46 7.38
C MET A 1 -11.48 13.97 7.13
N ARG A 2 -10.92 14.75 8.05
CA ARG A 2 -10.78 16.21 7.91
C ARG A 2 -9.56 16.50 7.03
N ARG A 3 -9.74 17.25 5.93
CA ARG A 3 -8.63 17.68 5.06
C ARG A 3 -7.94 18.89 5.68
N VAL A 4 -6.65 18.76 5.94
CA VAL A 4 -5.77 19.87 6.37
C VAL A 4 -5.36 20.67 5.12
N PRO A 5 -5.57 22.00 5.06
CA PRO A 5 -5.09 22.81 3.95
C PRO A 5 -3.57 23.00 4.04
N ARG A 6 -2.88 22.82 2.91
CA ARG A 6 -1.43 23.00 2.76
C ARG A 6 -1.08 24.48 2.87
N LEU A 7 -0.22 24.83 3.81
CA LEU A 7 0.41 26.15 3.92
C LEU A 7 1.38 26.35 2.73
N SER A 8 1.24 27.50 2.08
CA SER A 8 2.13 28.01 1.04
C SER A 8 3.51 28.37 1.63
N GLN A 9 4.58 27.94 0.97
CA GLN A 9 5.94 28.39 1.29
C GLN A 9 6.16 29.82 0.73
N PRO A 10 6.84 30.71 1.47
CA PRO A 10 7.36 31.95 0.90
C PRO A 10 8.69 31.71 0.17
N LEU A 11 8.77 32.25 -1.06
CA LEU A 11 10.00 32.38 -1.86
C LEU A 11 11.00 33.28 -1.13
N LEU A 12 12.16 32.72 -0.74
CA LEU A 12 13.31 33.50 -0.31
C LEU A 12 14.21 33.81 -1.52
N ALA A 13 14.56 35.08 -1.61
CA ALA A 13 15.33 35.71 -2.66
C ALA A 13 16.76 35.14 -2.78
N ALA A 14 17.17 34.85 -4.01
CA ALA A 14 18.56 34.60 -4.36
C ALA A 14 19.26 35.94 -4.66
N ALA A 15 20.33 36.23 -3.93
CA ALA A 15 21.27 37.31 -4.25
C ALA A 15 22.26 36.86 -5.33
N PRO A 16 22.59 37.66 -6.34
CA PRO A 16 23.66 37.32 -7.28
C PRO A 16 25.04 37.74 -6.74
N SER A 17 25.92 36.76 -6.62
CA SER A 17 27.36 36.96 -6.44
C SER A 17 27.98 37.51 -7.73
N ARG A 18 28.83 38.52 -7.57
CA ARG A 18 29.60 39.17 -8.62
C ARG A 18 30.70 38.23 -9.12
N CYS A 19 30.76 37.96 -10.42
CA CYS A 19 31.97 37.51 -11.10
C CYS A 19 32.23 38.37 -12.33
N THR A 20 33.46 38.88 -12.38
CA THR A 20 34.01 39.79 -13.39
C THR A 20 34.85 39.00 -14.40
N CYS A 21 34.41 38.92 -15.65
CA CYS A 21 35.29 38.73 -16.81
C CYS A 21 34.60 39.17 -18.12
N ALA A 22 35.18 40.20 -18.73
CA ALA A 22 35.04 40.72 -20.10
C ALA A 22 35.40 39.66 -21.17
N SER A 23 35.08 39.70 -22.47
CA SER A 23 34.32 40.57 -23.39
C SER A 23 34.14 39.79 -24.71
N ALA A 24 33.00 39.90 -25.41
CA ALA A 24 32.93 39.73 -26.87
C ALA A 24 31.69 40.44 -27.43
N THR A 25 31.95 41.41 -28.29
CA THR A 25 31.06 42.44 -28.85
C THR A 25 30.43 41.98 -30.16
N LEU A 26 29.11 42.12 -30.30
CA LEU A 26 28.41 42.24 -31.60
C LEU A 26 27.34 43.35 -31.48
N PRO A 27 27.20 44.27 -32.46
CA PRO A 27 26.30 45.41 -32.35
C PRO A 27 24.88 45.04 -32.78
N ILE A 28 23.94 44.99 -31.84
CA ILE A 28 22.51 44.90 -32.14
C ILE A 28 21.97 46.33 -32.30
N ALA A 29 21.64 46.66 -33.54
CA ALA A 29 20.99 47.90 -33.93
C ALA A 29 19.72 48.19 -33.10
N ALA A 30 19.59 49.45 -32.69
CA ALA A 30 18.38 50.19 -32.32
C ALA A 30 17.15 49.35 -31.89
N ARG A 31 17.09 48.95 -30.62
CA ARG A 31 15.82 48.60 -29.97
C ARG A 31 15.21 49.86 -29.38
N ARG A 32 14.22 50.44 -30.07
CA ARG A 32 13.28 51.40 -29.46
C ARG A 32 12.63 50.73 -28.24
N ALA A 33 12.71 51.39 -27.08
CA ALA A 33 11.91 51.02 -25.93
C ALA A 33 10.44 51.31 -26.28
N LEU A 34 9.66 50.27 -26.59
CA LEU A 34 8.20 50.36 -26.62
C LEU A 34 7.74 50.35 -25.16
N SER A 35 7.60 51.54 -24.57
CA SER A 35 6.86 51.67 -23.31
C SER A 35 5.38 51.52 -23.63
N THR A 36 4.76 50.42 -23.18
CA THR A 36 3.33 50.11 -23.39
C THR A 36 2.43 50.73 -22.30
N THR A 37 2.93 51.63 -21.48
CA THR A 37 2.12 52.39 -20.53
C THR A 37 1.39 53.51 -21.27
N THR A 38 0.26 53.18 -21.88
CA THR A 38 -0.71 54.18 -22.34
C THR A 38 -1.50 54.72 -21.15
N THR A 39 -1.65 56.04 -21.10
CA THR A 39 -2.40 56.77 -20.06
C THR A 39 -3.88 56.39 -20.09
N LEU A 40 -4.47 56.17 -18.90
CA LEU A 40 -5.83 55.65 -18.64
C LEU A 40 -6.97 56.30 -19.45
N SER A 41 -6.85 57.56 -19.87
CA SER A 41 -7.93 58.30 -20.54
C SER A 41 -8.35 57.75 -21.91
N SER A 42 -7.50 56.98 -22.62
CA SER A 42 -7.79 56.55 -24.01
C SER A 42 -8.50 55.19 -24.14
N ARG A 43 -8.68 54.41 -23.07
CA ARG A 43 -9.25 53.04 -23.14
C ARG A 43 -10.78 52.99 -22.96
N GLU A 44 -11.37 53.95 -22.26
CA GLU A 44 -12.82 53.99 -22.01
C GLU A 44 -13.64 54.25 -23.26
N GLY A 45 -13.15 55.11 -24.17
CA GLY A 45 -13.82 55.40 -25.44
C GLY A 45 -13.90 54.19 -26.37
N VAL A 46 -12.84 53.37 -26.42
CA VAL A 46 -12.82 52.12 -27.22
C VAL A 46 -13.75 51.07 -26.61
N ARG A 47 -13.81 50.99 -25.28
CA ARG A 47 -14.71 50.08 -24.56
C ARG A 47 -16.17 50.41 -24.81
N ASN A 48 -16.57 51.67 -24.68
CA ASN A 48 -17.97 52.08 -24.92
C ASN A 48 -18.37 51.99 -26.40
N ALA A 49 -17.41 52.01 -27.33
CA ALA A 49 -17.69 51.82 -28.76
C ALA A 49 -17.86 50.34 -29.15
N LEU A 50 -17.18 49.42 -28.46
CA LEU A 50 -17.22 47.98 -28.76
C LEU A 50 -18.44 47.28 -28.14
N TRP A 51 -18.95 47.80 -27.03
CA TRP A 51 -20.15 47.29 -26.35
C TRP A 51 -21.22 48.36 -26.28
N SER A 52 -22.39 48.11 -26.85
CA SER A 52 -23.56 49.01 -26.85
C SER A 52 -24.30 49.08 -25.51
N GLY A 53 -23.68 48.59 -24.42
CA GLY A 53 -24.22 48.52 -23.06
C GLY A 53 -23.10 48.40 -22.02
N GLU A 54 -23.43 48.05 -20.76
CA GLU A 54 -22.44 47.89 -19.70
C GLU A 54 -21.45 46.77 -20.07
N ALA A 55 -20.23 47.16 -20.43
CA ALA A 55 -19.20 46.25 -20.89
C ALA A 55 -18.78 45.29 -19.76
N PRO A 56 -18.62 43.99 -20.02
CA PRO A 56 -18.28 43.00 -18.99
C PRO A 56 -16.88 43.24 -18.40
N GLY A 57 -16.77 43.16 -17.06
CA GLY A 57 -15.53 43.34 -16.28
C GLY A 57 -15.35 44.77 -15.71
N PRO A 58 -14.36 45.04 -14.86
CA PRO A 58 -14.17 46.36 -14.23
C PRO A 58 -13.70 47.40 -15.25
N LYS A 59 -14.08 48.66 -15.02
CA LYS A 59 -13.70 49.81 -15.88
C LYS A 59 -12.17 50.02 -15.93
N ASN A 60 -11.48 49.75 -14.81
CA ASN A 60 -10.02 49.74 -14.72
C ASN A 60 -9.51 48.30 -14.61
N VAL A 61 -8.78 47.85 -15.63
CA VAL A 61 -8.16 46.51 -15.68
C VAL A 61 -6.93 46.43 -14.77
N ASP A 62 -6.32 47.57 -14.44
CA ASP A 62 -5.07 47.67 -13.67
C ASP A 62 -5.31 47.91 -12.16
N ASP A 63 -6.56 48.05 -11.71
CA ASP A 63 -6.89 48.21 -10.28
C ASP A 63 -6.92 46.84 -9.58
N PRO A 64 -5.99 46.56 -8.64
CA PRO A 64 -5.85 45.23 -8.03
C PRO A 64 -7.07 44.85 -7.16
N ALA A 65 -7.77 45.83 -6.59
CA ALA A 65 -8.96 45.61 -5.77
C ALA A 65 -10.15 45.10 -6.61
N ALA A 66 -10.43 45.73 -7.75
CA ALA A 66 -11.51 45.32 -8.65
C ALA A 66 -11.26 43.93 -9.27
N MET A 67 -9.99 43.55 -9.48
CA MET A 67 -9.62 42.21 -9.92
C MET A 67 -9.76 41.16 -8.81
N GLN A 68 -9.57 41.53 -7.55
CA GLN A 68 -9.81 40.66 -6.40
C GLN A 68 -11.30 40.40 -6.21
N GLU A 69 -12.14 41.43 -6.32
CA GLU A 69 -13.61 41.31 -6.22
C GLU A 69 -14.17 40.37 -7.29
N LEU A 70 -13.76 40.50 -8.55
CA LEU A 70 -14.15 39.56 -9.61
C LEU A 70 -13.72 38.12 -9.33
N LYS A 71 -12.52 37.92 -8.76
CA LYS A 71 -12.04 36.58 -8.39
C LYS A 71 -12.85 36.01 -7.22
N GLU A 72 -13.31 36.85 -6.31
CA GLU A 72 -14.17 36.46 -5.19
C GLU A 72 -15.57 36.11 -5.66
N GLU A 73 -16.15 36.92 -6.54
CA GLU A 73 -17.45 36.68 -7.15
C GLU A 73 -17.45 35.39 -7.98
N LYS A 74 -16.40 35.18 -8.79
CA LYS A 74 -16.25 33.93 -9.54
C LYS A 74 -16.10 32.72 -8.61
N ARG A 75 -15.32 32.83 -7.53
CA ARG A 75 -15.21 31.76 -6.52
C ARG A 75 -16.53 31.48 -5.82
N ARG A 76 -17.35 32.49 -5.58
CA ARG A 76 -18.70 32.32 -5.02
C ARG A 76 -19.61 31.58 -5.97
N LEU A 77 -19.63 31.96 -7.25
CA LEU A 77 -20.40 31.26 -8.28
C LEU A 77 -19.95 29.80 -8.41
N ASP A 78 -18.64 29.55 -8.47
CA ASP A 78 -18.09 28.19 -8.52
C ASP A 78 -18.48 27.37 -7.27
N GLN A 79 -18.56 28.00 -6.09
CA GLN A 79 -19.01 27.35 -4.85
C GLN A 79 -20.50 27.06 -4.86
N GLU A 80 -21.32 27.99 -5.37
CA GLU A 80 -22.77 27.85 -5.47
C GLU A 80 -23.13 26.76 -6.50
N GLU A 81 -22.42 26.70 -7.63
CA GLU A 81 -22.54 25.62 -8.63
C GLU A 81 -22.13 24.26 -8.05
N ALA A 82 -20.99 24.19 -7.34
CA ALA A 82 -20.57 22.96 -6.68
C ALA A 82 -21.57 22.50 -5.60
N GLN A 83 -22.17 23.43 -4.85
CA GLN A 83 -23.21 23.12 -3.88
C GLN A 83 -24.49 22.62 -4.56
N ALA A 84 -24.86 23.21 -5.70
CA ALA A 84 -26.00 22.76 -6.48
C ALA A 84 -25.77 21.35 -7.07
N GLU A 85 -24.57 21.06 -7.57
CA GLU A 85 -24.20 19.73 -8.04
C GLU A 85 -24.26 18.69 -6.90
N ILE A 86 -23.74 19.04 -5.72
CA ILE A 86 -23.82 18.18 -4.52
C ILE A 86 -25.28 17.94 -4.14
N ALA A 87 -26.13 18.98 -4.14
CA ALA A 87 -27.54 18.86 -3.80
C ALA A 87 -28.30 17.96 -4.79
N VAL A 88 -28.01 18.06 -6.09
CA VAL A 88 -28.58 17.16 -7.11
C VAL A 88 -28.09 15.72 -6.90
N TRP A 89 -26.82 15.54 -6.54
CA TRP A 89 -26.25 14.22 -6.25
C TRP A 89 -26.87 13.62 -4.99
N GLU A 90 -27.06 14.39 -3.93
CA GLU A 90 -27.73 13.97 -2.70
C GLU A 90 -29.21 13.65 -2.91
N ALA A 91 -29.92 14.42 -3.75
CA ALA A 91 -31.31 14.13 -4.12
C ALA A 91 -31.43 12.84 -4.96
N LYS A 92 -30.43 12.55 -5.80
CA LYS A 92 -30.35 11.33 -6.61
C LYS A 92 -29.76 10.13 -5.86
N ARG A 93 -29.19 10.32 -4.66
CA ARG A 93 -28.69 9.19 -3.87
C ARG A 93 -29.88 8.27 -3.57
N PRO A 94 -29.83 7.00 -4.01
CA PRO A 94 -30.84 6.05 -3.59
C PRO A 94 -30.80 6.03 -2.07
N LYS A 95 -31.97 6.24 -1.43
CA LYS A 95 -32.12 6.07 0.01
C LYS A 95 -31.74 4.61 0.30
N VAL A 96 -30.50 4.39 0.70
CA VAL A 96 -30.06 3.12 1.24
C VAL A 96 -30.96 2.93 2.44
N LYS A 97 -31.97 2.05 2.30
CA LYS A 97 -32.77 1.58 3.44
C LYS A 97 -31.74 1.24 4.48
N GLY A 98 -31.72 2.01 5.57
CA GLY A 98 -30.70 1.90 6.61
C GLY A 98 -30.47 0.43 6.81
N ARG A 99 -29.26 -0.02 6.45
CA ARG A 99 -28.84 -1.40 6.64
C ARG A 99 -29.18 -1.59 8.11
N LYS A 100 -30.24 -2.38 8.40
CA LYS A 100 -30.65 -2.62 9.78
C LYS A 100 -29.34 -3.00 10.41
N ASN A 101 -28.83 -2.17 11.32
CA ASN A 101 -27.69 -2.59 12.11
C ASN A 101 -28.16 -3.94 12.60
N ARG A 102 -27.54 -5.00 12.07
CA ARG A 102 -27.57 -6.27 12.77
C ARG A 102 -26.97 -5.82 14.07
N LYS A 103 -27.83 -5.52 15.05
CA LYS A 103 -27.40 -5.42 16.43
C LYS A 103 -26.57 -6.68 16.53
N ALA A 104 -25.25 -6.51 16.69
CA ALA A 104 -24.45 -7.62 17.12
C ALA A 104 -25.27 -8.20 18.26
N LYS A 105 -25.66 -9.47 18.10
CA LYS A 105 -26.46 -10.14 19.10
C LYS A 105 -25.52 -10.14 20.30
N ASP A 106 -25.70 -9.16 21.19
CA ASP A 106 -24.96 -9.09 22.44
C ASP A 106 -25.52 -10.29 23.21
N GLU A 107 -24.85 -11.44 23.06
CA GLU A 107 -25.25 -12.69 23.73
C GLU A 107 -24.97 -12.64 25.23
N ASP A 108 -24.31 -11.58 25.70
CA ASP A 108 -23.91 -11.41 27.08
C ASP A 108 -24.93 -10.51 27.81
N SER A 109 -25.92 -11.13 28.44
CA SER A 109 -26.76 -10.46 29.43
C SER A 109 -25.90 -10.01 30.61
N ALA A 110 -26.13 -8.81 31.16
CA ALA A 110 -25.42 -8.35 32.35
C ALA A 110 -25.57 -9.38 33.50
N ILE A 111 -24.44 -9.92 33.95
CA ILE A 111 -24.37 -10.86 35.07
C ILE A 111 -24.14 -10.04 36.34
N THR A 112 -24.94 -10.27 37.37
CA THR A 112 -24.76 -9.63 38.67
C THR A 112 -23.76 -10.43 39.50
N ALA A 113 -22.69 -9.77 39.95
CA ALA A 113 -21.70 -10.38 40.84
C ALA A 113 -22.28 -10.59 42.27
N PRO A 114 -21.88 -11.66 42.99
CA PRO A 114 -22.27 -11.87 44.38
C PRO A 114 -21.69 -10.80 45.32
N THR A 115 -22.38 -10.54 46.42
CA THR A 115 -21.97 -9.54 47.43
C THR A 115 -20.85 -10.08 48.32
N ALA A 116 -20.02 -9.19 48.89
CA ALA A 116 -18.92 -9.58 49.78
C ALA A 116 -19.37 -10.48 50.95
N GLU A 117 -20.52 -10.18 51.58
CA GLU A 117 -21.08 -10.95 52.71
C GLU A 117 -21.41 -12.41 52.35
N SER A 118 -21.84 -12.68 51.10
CA SER A 118 -22.08 -14.05 50.63
C SER A 118 -20.78 -14.85 50.43
N LEU A 119 -19.67 -14.18 50.08
CA LEU A 119 -18.37 -14.81 49.82
C LEU A 119 -17.58 -15.11 51.10
N GLU A 120 -17.84 -14.39 52.19
CA GLU A 120 -17.25 -14.69 53.51
C GLU A 120 -17.67 -16.07 54.03
N THR A 121 -18.89 -16.52 53.68
CA THR A 121 -19.40 -17.85 54.01
C THR A 121 -18.67 -18.96 53.22
N GLU A 122 -18.05 -18.61 52.10
CA GLU A 122 -17.34 -19.51 51.18
C GLU A 122 -15.81 -19.56 51.43
N GLY A 123 -15.31 -18.85 52.45
CA GLY A 123 -13.90 -18.87 52.84
C GLY A 123 -12.99 -17.90 52.07
N TYR A 124 -13.56 -16.82 51.51
CA TYR A 124 -12.80 -15.77 50.84
C TYR A 124 -11.81 -15.06 51.79
N VAL A 125 -10.58 -14.83 51.31
CA VAL A 125 -9.54 -14.09 52.04
C VAL A 125 -9.28 -12.75 51.33
N PRO A 126 -9.55 -11.59 51.96
CA PRO A 126 -9.30 -10.28 51.36
C PRO A 126 -7.82 -10.03 51.09
N ALA A 127 -7.52 -9.46 49.92
CA ALA A 127 -6.16 -9.06 49.56
C ALA A 127 -5.69 -7.84 50.37
N LYS A 128 -4.42 -7.88 50.80
CA LYS A 128 -3.78 -6.79 51.56
C LYS A 128 -2.95 -5.85 50.67
N THR A 129 -2.54 -6.32 49.51
CA THR A 129 -1.74 -5.62 48.50
C THR A 129 -2.44 -5.74 47.16
N ILE A 130 -2.25 -4.74 46.30
CA ILE A 130 -2.85 -4.69 44.96
C ILE A 130 -2.00 -5.40 43.90
N ASP A 131 -0.72 -5.65 44.19
CA ASP A 131 0.31 -5.99 43.20
C ASP A 131 0.05 -7.26 42.36
N GLU A 132 -0.85 -8.15 42.80
CA GLU A 132 -1.20 -9.40 42.11
C GLU A 132 -2.69 -9.52 41.77
N LEU A 133 -3.46 -8.43 41.93
CA LEU A 133 -4.89 -8.44 41.60
C LEU A 133 -5.09 -8.23 40.11
N GLU A 134 -6.04 -8.98 39.55
CA GLU A 134 -6.46 -8.81 38.16
C GLU A 134 -7.19 -7.47 37.99
N GLU A 135 -6.69 -6.62 37.10
CA GLU A 135 -7.39 -5.42 36.68
C GLU A 135 -8.44 -5.80 35.61
N ILE A 136 -9.69 -5.89 36.04
CA ILE A 136 -10.84 -6.10 35.15
C ILE A 136 -11.63 -4.80 34.96
N GLY A 137 -12.10 -4.55 33.73
CA GLY A 137 -12.94 -3.40 33.39
C GLY A 137 -12.29 -2.46 32.37
N GLY A 138 -13.13 -1.58 31.80
CA GLY A 138 -12.75 -0.76 30.64
C GLY A 138 -13.07 -1.43 29.31
N LEU A 139 -13.23 -0.61 28.27
CA LEU A 139 -13.37 -1.07 26.88
C LEU A 139 -12.04 -1.00 26.12
N ASP A 140 -10.98 -0.57 26.81
CA ASP A 140 -9.62 -0.57 26.29
C ASP A 140 -9.13 -2.02 26.23
N GLY A 141 -8.63 -2.49 25.09
CA GLY A 141 -8.30 -3.91 24.91
C GLY A 141 -9.44 -4.77 24.35
N TRP A 142 -10.69 -4.29 24.40
CA TRP A 142 -11.88 -5.05 23.98
C TRP A 142 -11.80 -5.44 22.50
N TRP A 143 -11.38 -4.50 21.65
CA TRP A 143 -11.25 -4.74 20.24
C TRP A 143 -10.13 -5.74 19.95
N GLU A 144 -9.04 -5.74 20.72
CA GLU A 144 -7.93 -6.68 20.53
C GLU A 144 -8.32 -8.13 20.87
N GLN A 145 -9.17 -8.33 21.88
CA GLN A 145 -9.53 -9.67 22.38
C GLN A 145 -10.68 -10.32 21.59
N ARG A 146 -11.54 -9.52 20.94
CA ARG A 146 -12.78 -10.02 20.32
C ARG A 146 -12.58 -10.68 18.96
N TRP A 147 -11.58 -10.29 18.16
CA TRP A 147 -11.42 -10.85 16.82
C TRP A 147 -10.96 -12.31 16.90
N SER A 148 -11.80 -13.23 16.44
CA SER A 148 -11.43 -14.63 16.29
C SER A 148 -10.67 -14.86 14.97
N ALA A 149 -9.94 -15.97 14.85
CA ALA A 149 -9.25 -16.36 13.62
C ALA A 149 -10.19 -16.45 12.39
N ALA A 150 -11.48 -16.71 12.61
CA ALA A 150 -12.49 -16.78 11.55
C ALA A 150 -12.84 -15.42 10.92
N GLU A 151 -12.51 -14.30 11.59
CA GLU A 151 -12.78 -12.95 11.10
C GLU A 151 -11.57 -12.31 10.41
N GLN A 152 -10.51 -13.08 10.15
CA GLN A 152 -9.31 -12.59 9.47
C GLN A 152 -9.58 -12.26 7.99
N TYR A 153 -8.86 -11.26 7.49
CA TYR A 153 -8.99 -10.82 6.10
C TYR A 153 -8.53 -11.91 5.12
N VAL A 154 -9.46 -12.43 4.33
CA VAL A 154 -9.17 -13.30 3.18
C VAL A 154 -9.06 -12.44 1.92
N GLY A 155 -7.84 -12.35 1.38
CA GLY A 155 -7.53 -11.58 0.17
C GLY A 155 -7.91 -12.30 -1.12
N PHE A 156 -7.76 -11.59 -2.25
CA PHE A 156 -7.92 -12.19 -3.58
C PHE A 156 -6.84 -13.23 -3.87
N SER A 157 -5.59 -12.94 -3.49
CA SER A 157 -4.55 -13.96 -3.40
C SER A 157 -4.79 -14.76 -2.13
N SER A 158 -4.76 -16.10 -2.24
CA SER A 158 -4.75 -16.99 -1.07
C SER A 158 -3.52 -16.77 -0.18
N ARG A 159 -2.50 -16.09 -0.73
CA ARG A 159 -1.32 -15.63 -0.01
C ARG A 159 -1.53 -14.23 0.52
N SER A 160 -1.36 -14.05 1.83
CA SER A 160 -1.28 -12.72 2.43
C SER A 160 -0.08 -11.95 1.89
N ILE A 161 -0.08 -10.62 2.03
CA ILE A 161 1.07 -9.77 1.67
C ILE A 161 2.36 -10.21 2.38
N ALA A 162 2.24 -10.87 3.54
CA ALA A 162 3.36 -11.38 4.33
C ALA A 162 3.91 -12.72 3.81
N ASN A 163 3.11 -13.53 3.10
CA ASN A 163 3.48 -14.87 2.65
C ASN A 163 3.66 -14.96 1.12
N LYS A 164 4.37 -13.98 0.56
CA LYS A 164 4.73 -13.96 -0.87
C LYS A 164 5.81 -15.00 -1.16
N ILE A 165 5.84 -15.50 -2.39
CA ILE A 165 6.86 -16.47 -2.81
C ILE A 165 8.15 -15.74 -3.14
N GLU A 166 9.19 -15.88 -2.32
CA GLU A 166 10.46 -15.18 -2.57
C GLU A 166 11.39 -15.93 -3.53
N ASP A 167 11.22 -17.25 -3.67
CA ASP A 167 12.07 -18.05 -4.58
C ASP A 167 11.80 -17.69 -6.05
N GLY A 168 12.88 -17.32 -6.75
CA GLY A 168 12.85 -16.90 -8.14
C GLY A 168 12.46 -18.04 -9.09
N ALA A 169 12.91 -19.27 -8.83
CA ALA A 169 12.61 -20.41 -9.68
C ALA A 169 11.13 -20.79 -9.62
N VAL A 170 10.57 -20.83 -8.41
CA VAL A 170 9.13 -21.06 -8.19
C VAL A 170 8.30 -19.95 -8.82
N CYS A 171 8.70 -18.68 -8.66
CA CYS A 171 8.03 -17.56 -9.32
C CYS A 171 8.02 -17.70 -10.84
N GLU A 172 9.14 -18.08 -11.45
CA GLU A 172 9.23 -18.28 -12.89
C GLU A 172 8.30 -19.41 -13.38
N ALA A 173 8.27 -20.54 -12.66
CA ALA A 173 7.38 -21.66 -12.96
C ALA A 173 5.90 -21.29 -12.89
N LEU A 174 5.51 -20.52 -11.88
CA LEU A 174 4.13 -20.06 -11.72
C LEU A 174 3.73 -19.00 -12.74
N VAL A 175 4.66 -18.13 -13.16
CA VAL A 175 4.42 -17.19 -14.27
C VAL A 175 4.21 -17.95 -15.58
N ARG A 176 4.96 -19.04 -15.83
CA ARG A 176 4.74 -19.88 -17.01
C ARG A 176 3.37 -20.56 -16.97
N GLN A 177 2.96 -21.12 -15.82
CA GLN A 177 1.60 -21.65 -15.64
C GLN A 177 0.55 -20.59 -15.99
N ALA A 178 0.67 -19.40 -15.41
CA ALA A 178 -0.26 -18.30 -15.65
C ALA A 178 -0.31 -17.89 -17.13
N LEU A 179 0.84 -17.91 -17.81
CA LEU A 179 0.91 -17.61 -19.24
C LEU A 179 0.16 -18.66 -20.08
N VAL A 180 0.36 -19.95 -19.83
CA VAL A 180 -0.36 -21.01 -20.53
C VAL A 180 -1.87 -20.89 -20.31
N GLU A 181 -2.30 -20.75 -19.05
CA GLU A 181 -3.71 -20.62 -18.68
C GLU A 181 -4.37 -19.41 -19.35
N THR A 182 -3.67 -18.27 -19.41
CA THR A 182 -4.19 -17.05 -20.03
C THR A 182 -4.24 -17.12 -21.55
N LEU A 183 -3.23 -17.72 -22.20
CA LEU A 183 -3.22 -17.95 -23.64
C LEU A 183 -4.36 -18.89 -24.06
N VAL A 184 -4.53 -20.00 -23.34
CA VAL A 184 -5.63 -20.96 -23.55
C VAL A 184 -6.99 -20.27 -23.41
N LEU A 185 -7.20 -19.51 -22.32
CA LEU A 185 -8.45 -18.79 -22.12
C LEU A 185 -8.69 -17.72 -23.18
N SER A 186 -7.66 -17.01 -23.63
CA SER A 186 -7.80 -15.95 -24.64
C SER A 186 -8.30 -16.46 -25.99
N GLN A 187 -8.06 -17.74 -26.29
CA GLN A 187 -8.52 -18.39 -27.51
C GLN A 187 -9.95 -18.92 -27.40
N LEU A 188 -10.28 -19.57 -26.27
CA LEU A 188 -11.55 -20.27 -26.09
C LEU A 188 -12.67 -19.33 -25.61
N ASP A 189 -12.38 -18.46 -24.64
CA ASP A 189 -13.38 -17.54 -24.05
C ASP A 189 -12.69 -16.24 -23.57
N LYS A 190 -12.68 -15.22 -24.45
CA LYS A 190 -12.14 -13.88 -24.12
C LYS A 190 -12.86 -13.21 -22.95
N GLU A 191 -14.15 -13.51 -22.73
CA GLU A 191 -14.90 -12.93 -21.61
C GLU A 191 -14.56 -13.61 -20.28
N ALA A 192 -14.15 -14.88 -20.30
CA ALA A 192 -13.65 -15.59 -19.12
C ALA A 192 -12.37 -14.97 -18.53
N LEU A 193 -11.60 -14.21 -19.31
CA LEU A 193 -10.42 -13.49 -18.81
C LEU A 193 -10.76 -12.52 -17.65
N LYS A 194 -11.98 -11.97 -17.67
CA LYS A 194 -12.45 -11.00 -16.67
C LYS A 194 -12.99 -11.69 -15.40
N ARG A 195 -13.51 -12.91 -15.51
CA ARG A 195 -14.18 -13.66 -14.42
C ARG A 195 -13.23 -14.05 -13.28
N LYS A 196 -13.75 -14.29 -12.07
CA LYS A 196 -12.93 -14.80 -10.94
C LYS A 196 -12.44 -16.21 -11.27
N TRP A 197 -11.17 -16.49 -11.01
CA TRP A 197 -10.57 -17.82 -11.22
C TRP A 197 -10.37 -18.52 -9.88
N VAL A 198 -10.53 -19.83 -9.87
CA VAL A 198 -10.25 -20.66 -8.69
C VAL A 198 -8.72 -20.86 -8.58
N PRO A 199 -8.12 -20.76 -7.38
CA PRO A 199 -6.71 -21.14 -7.21
C PRO A 199 -6.50 -22.59 -7.65
N GLY A 200 -5.38 -22.86 -8.34
CA GLY A 200 -5.09 -24.19 -8.84
C GLY A 200 -4.36 -25.07 -7.83
N ASP A 201 -4.55 -26.38 -7.92
CA ASP A 201 -3.80 -27.41 -7.18
C ASP A 201 -2.55 -27.88 -7.97
N ARG A 202 -1.79 -28.83 -7.41
CA ARG A 202 -0.62 -29.42 -8.07
C ARG A 202 -0.96 -30.07 -9.42
N GLU A 203 -2.12 -30.70 -9.54
CA GLU A 203 -2.58 -31.31 -10.80
C GLU A 203 -2.79 -30.26 -11.89
N ASP A 204 -3.37 -29.11 -11.53
CA ASP A 204 -3.60 -27.99 -12.43
C ASP A 204 -2.26 -27.45 -12.97
N PHE A 205 -1.26 -27.36 -12.08
CA PHE A 205 0.10 -26.97 -12.47
C PHE A 205 0.75 -27.97 -13.45
N ASN A 206 0.67 -29.27 -13.17
CA ASN A 206 1.25 -30.30 -14.04
C ASN A 206 0.60 -30.30 -15.43
N ARG A 207 -0.71 -30.09 -15.50
CA ARG A 207 -1.44 -30.00 -16.79
C ARG A 207 -1.06 -28.75 -17.57
N ALA A 208 -0.97 -27.60 -16.91
CA ALA A 208 -0.56 -26.35 -17.56
C ALA A 208 0.90 -26.41 -18.05
N THR A 209 1.79 -27.08 -17.32
CA THR A 209 3.21 -27.19 -17.71
C THR A 209 3.48 -28.22 -18.81
N ALA A 210 2.60 -29.22 -18.97
CA ALA A 210 2.68 -30.19 -20.06
C ALA A 210 2.44 -29.56 -21.45
N ILE A 211 1.77 -28.41 -21.52
CA ILE A 211 1.51 -27.71 -22.78
C ILE A 211 2.78 -27.01 -23.28
N SER A 212 3.18 -27.33 -24.50
CA SER A 212 4.36 -26.76 -25.14
C SER A 212 4.07 -25.40 -25.76
N LEU A 213 4.66 -24.34 -25.19
CA LEU A 213 4.50 -22.94 -25.65
C LEU A 213 5.06 -22.68 -27.06
N GLU A 214 6.02 -23.47 -27.52
CA GLU A 214 6.59 -23.35 -28.87
C GLU A 214 5.54 -23.62 -29.96
N ALA A 215 4.60 -24.50 -29.68
CA ALA A 215 3.53 -24.87 -30.61
C ALA A 215 2.40 -23.82 -30.65
N ILE A 216 2.33 -22.95 -29.65
CA ILE A 216 1.26 -21.94 -29.49
C ILE A 216 1.55 -20.66 -30.31
N GLY A 217 2.80 -20.43 -30.73
CA GLY A 217 3.19 -19.29 -31.56
C GLY A 217 2.96 -17.93 -30.89
N ALA A 218 3.45 -16.86 -31.53
CA ALA A 218 3.27 -15.49 -31.03
C ALA A 218 1.82 -14.98 -31.13
N GLU A 219 1.01 -15.60 -31.99
CA GLU A 219 -0.42 -15.30 -32.15
C GLU A 219 -1.32 -16.10 -31.20
N GLY A 220 -0.75 -17.02 -30.42
CA GLY A 220 -1.51 -17.80 -29.45
C GLY A 220 -2.55 -18.66 -30.14
N ALA A 221 -2.16 -19.57 -31.03
CA ALA A 221 -3.04 -20.59 -31.59
C ALA A 221 -2.66 -21.94 -31.00
N VAL A 222 -3.51 -22.54 -30.14
CA VAL A 222 -3.26 -23.87 -29.57
C VAL A 222 -3.37 -24.90 -30.70
N PRO A 223 -2.36 -25.77 -30.89
CA PRO A 223 -2.42 -26.85 -31.86
C PRO A 223 -3.63 -27.75 -31.62
N GLU A 224 -4.21 -28.31 -32.67
CA GLU A 224 -5.36 -29.22 -32.59
C GLU A 224 -5.13 -30.39 -31.60
N ALA A 225 -3.90 -30.90 -31.54
CA ALA A 225 -3.48 -31.97 -30.62
C ALA A 225 -3.53 -31.59 -29.13
N GLN A 226 -3.64 -30.30 -28.80
CA GLN A 226 -3.63 -29.80 -27.42
C GLN A 226 -4.97 -29.13 -27.02
N LYS A 227 -5.98 -29.15 -27.89
CA LYS A 227 -7.29 -28.53 -27.64
C LYS A 227 -8.03 -29.17 -26.46
N GLU A 228 -8.05 -30.49 -26.34
CA GLU A 228 -8.71 -31.19 -25.23
C GLU A 228 -8.09 -30.84 -23.86
N ALA A 229 -6.76 -30.79 -23.81
CA ALA A 229 -6.03 -30.36 -22.62
C ALA A 229 -6.33 -28.90 -22.27
N ALA A 230 -6.43 -28.04 -23.29
CA ALA A 230 -6.78 -26.63 -23.14
C ALA A 230 -8.20 -26.43 -22.59
N GLU A 231 -9.20 -27.15 -23.11
CA GLU A 231 -10.59 -27.11 -22.61
C GLU A 231 -10.69 -27.56 -21.16
N THR A 232 -9.94 -28.60 -20.79
CA THR A 232 -9.88 -29.09 -19.41
C THR A 232 -9.33 -28.01 -18.46
N ILE A 233 -8.30 -27.28 -18.86
CA ILE A 233 -7.75 -26.15 -18.08
C ILE A 233 -8.80 -25.04 -17.88
N VAL A 234 -9.58 -24.72 -18.92
CA VAL A 234 -10.64 -23.71 -18.82
C VAL A 234 -11.71 -24.13 -17.82
N GLN A 235 -12.15 -25.39 -17.85
CA GLN A 235 -13.16 -25.91 -16.91
C GLN A 235 -12.67 -25.79 -15.45
N MET A 236 -11.41 -26.15 -15.19
CA MET A 236 -10.81 -26.06 -13.85
C MET A 236 -10.68 -24.62 -13.36
N LEU A 237 -10.25 -23.69 -14.21
CA LEU A 237 -10.14 -22.26 -13.88
C LEU A 237 -11.50 -21.64 -13.55
N GLN A 238 -12.55 -22.08 -14.25
CA GLN A 238 -13.93 -21.68 -14.02
C GLN A 238 -14.58 -22.40 -12.83
N GLY A 239 -13.90 -23.38 -12.23
CA GLY A 239 -14.42 -24.18 -11.11
C GLY A 239 -15.51 -25.18 -11.52
N ILE A 240 -15.70 -25.41 -12.83
CA ILE A 240 -16.69 -26.36 -13.34
C ILE A 240 -16.17 -27.77 -13.05
N GLY A 241 -16.87 -28.50 -12.18
CA GLY A 241 -16.50 -29.85 -11.76
C GLY A 241 -15.72 -29.95 -10.44
N ARG A 242 -15.36 -28.82 -9.81
CA ARG A 242 -14.91 -28.83 -8.40
C ARG A 242 -16.16 -28.91 -7.52
N ALA A 243 -16.36 -30.05 -6.87
CA ALA A 243 -17.28 -30.13 -5.75
C ALA A 243 -16.88 -29.04 -4.73
N GLU A 244 -17.87 -28.31 -4.22
CA GLU A 244 -17.68 -27.28 -3.21
C GLU A 244 -17.05 -27.88 -1.95
N THR A 245 -15.72 -27.98 -1.89
CA THR A 245 -15.01 -28.15 -0.62
C THR A 245 -14.94 -26.78 0.03
N THR A 246 -16.09 -26.31 0.48
CA THR A 246 -16.20 -25.25 1.47
C THR A 246 -17.32 -25.69 2.39
N THR A 247 -17.06 -25.64 3.70
CA THR A 247 -17.99 -25.97 4.79
C THR A 247 -18.12 -27.45 5.19
N GLN A 248 -16.99 -28.14 5.43
CA GLN A 248 -16.87 -28.84 6.70
C GLN A 248 -15.58 -28.36 7.36
N VAL A 249 -15.77 -27.66 8.47
CA VAL A 249 -14.72 -27.23 9.38
C VAL A 249 -14.27 -28.48 10.10
N ASP A 250 -13.23 -29.13 9.59
CA ASP A 250 -12.41 -30.00 10.41
C ASP A 250 -11.67 -29.10 11.40
N GLN A 251 -12.26 -29.00 12.60
CA GLN A 251 -11.59 -28.59 13.81
C GLN A 251 -10.50 -29.63 14.10
N ASP A 252 -9.31 -29.44 13.54
CA ASP A 252 -8.02 -29.91 14.08
C ASP A 252 -6.94 -29.83 13.00
N SER A 253 -6.54 -28.61 12.67
CA SER A 253 -5.14 -28.24 12.36
C SER A 253 -5.12 -26.77 11.91
N GLY A 254 -4.64 -25.89 12.80
CA GLY A 254 -4.46 -24.46 12.58
C GLY A 254 -3.37 -24.08 11.57
N HIS A 255 -3.23 -24.85 10.50
CA HIS A 255 -2.39 -24.54 9.36
C HIS A 255 -3.17 -24.82 8.09
N GLU A 256 -3.89 -23.82 7.60
CA GLU A 256 -4.23 -23.74 6.18
C GLU A 256 -2.90 -23.52 5.43
N ALA A 257 -2.14 -24.61 5.33
CA ALA A 257 -0.80 -24.65 4.82
C ALA A 257 -0.85 -24.08 3.41
N THR A 258 -0.15 -22.96 3.23
CA THR A 258 0.25 -22.37 1.96
C THR A 258 0.67 -23.45 0.97
N ARG A 259 -0.27 -23.95 0.15
CA ARG A 259 0.02 -24.97 -0.86
C ARG A 259 0.81 -24.30 -1.99
N ILE A 260 2.12 -24.18 -1.82
CA ILE A 260 3.02 -24.02 -2.97
C ILE A 260 2.95 -25.37 -3.69
N PRO A 261 2.53 -25.42 -4.96
CA PRO A 261 2.40 -26.70 -5.63
C PRO A 261 3.76 -27.38 -5.79
N ILE A 262 4.88 -26.64 -5.78
CA ILE A 262 6.20 -27.11 -6.21
C ILE A 262 7.27 -26.75 -5.17
N SER A 263 8.24 -27.65 -4.99
CA SER A 263 9.47 -27.41 -4.23
C SER A 263 10.44 -26.50 -5.01
N ALA A 264 11.30 -25.75 -4.33
CA ALA A 264 12.34 -24.93 -4.96
C ALA A 264 13.24 -25.73 -5.91
N ASP A 265 13.65 -26.94 -5.50
CA ASP A 265 14.55 -27.79 -6.28
C ASP A 265 13.87 -28.31 -7.56
N GLU A 266 12.61 -28.73 -7.45
CA GLU A 266 11.80 -29.15 -8.60
C GLU A 266 11.60 -27.99 -9.59
N ALA A 267 11.34 -26.79 -9.08
CA ALA A 267 11.15 -25.61 -9.92
C ALA A 267 12.43 -25.26 -10.69
N GLN A 268 13.60 -25.40 -10.08
CA GLN A 268 14.88 -25.18 -10.77
C GLN A 268 15.09 -26.16 -11.92
N VAL A 269 14.80 -27.45 -11.71
CA VAL A 269 14.89 -28.48 -12.76
C VAL A 269 13.95 -28.17 -13.92
N LEU A 270 12.71 -27.78 -13.61
CA LEU A 270 11.73 -27.40 -14.63
C LEU A 270 12.16 -26.17 -15.42
N VAL A 271 12.61 -25.12 -14.74
CA VAL A 271 13.07 -23.88 -15.38
C VAL A 271 14.26 -24.14 -16.30
N GLN A 272 15.20 -25.00 -15.90
CA GLN A 272 16.34 -25.40 -16.74
C GLN A 272 15.91 -26.22 -17.96
N SER A 273 14.85 -27.02 -17.85
CA SER A 273 14.34 -27.84 -18.96
C SER A 273 13.65 -27.04 -20.06
N TRP A 274 13.26 -25.79 -19.80
CA TRP A 274 12.44 -24.99 -20.70
C TRP A 274 13.27 -24.08 -21.63
N ASP A 275 12.85 -23.95 -22.89
CA ASP A 275 13.48 -23.01 -23.84
C ASP A 275 13.29 -21.55 -23.37
N PRO A 276 14.33 -20.72 -23.24
CA PRO A 276 14.18 -19.29 -22.87
C PRO A 276 13.33 -18.45 -23.84
N LYS A 277 13.03 -18.92 -25.06
CA LYS A 277 12.26 -18.17 -26.07
C LYS A 277 10.88 -17.70 -25.60
N TRP A 278 10.20 -18.45 -24.73
CA TRP A 278 8.87 -18.03 -24.24
C TRP A 278 8.91 -16.74 -23.41
N LYS A 279 10.07 -16.39 -22.83
CA LYS A 279 10.24 -15.11 -22.11
C LYS A 279 10.14 -13.90 -23.04
N ALA A 280 10.37 -14.09 -24.34
CA ALA A 280 10.26 -13.04 -25.35
C ALA A 280 8.82 -12.84 -25.88
N ILE A 281 7.84 -13.65 -25.44
CA ILE A 281 6.44 -13.50 -25.85
C ILE A 281 5.94 -12.09 -25.49
N SER A 282 5.29 -11.46 -26.47
CA SER A 282 4.83 -10.08 -26.43
C SER A 282 3.53 -9.96 -25.64
N LEU A 283 3.46 -9.00 -24.71
CA LEU A 283 2.30 -8.68 -23.88
C LEU A 283 1.64 -7.36 -24.35
N GLN A 284 1.45 -7.17 -25.65
CA GLN A 284 0.85 -5.91 -26.15
C GLN A 284 -0.66 -5.85 -25.94
N ASP A 285 -1.36 -6.99 -25.97
CA ASP A 285 -2.79 -7.04 -25.69
C ASP A 285 -3.07 -6.68 -24.21
N PRO A 286 -3.80 -5.58 -23.94
CA PRO A 286 -4.13 -5.17 -22.59
C PRO A 286 -4.97 -6.21 -21.82
N LEU A 287 -5.85 -6.95 -22.51
CA LEU A 287 -6.71 -7.94 -21.86
C LEU A 287 -5.90 -9.15 -21.38
N LEU A 288 -5.06 -9.69 -22.25
CA LEU A 288 -4.12 -10.76 -21.91
C LEU A 288 -3.16 -10.31 -20.80
N LYS A 289 -2.58 -9.10 -20.92
CA LYS A 289 -1.67 -8.54 -19.90
C LYS A 289 -2.36 -8.45 -18.53
N PHE A 290 -3.60 -7.96 -18.49
CA PHE A 290 -4.37 -7.88 -17.25
C PHE A 290 -4.67 -9.26 -16.66
N ALA A 291 -5.14 -10.21 -17.47
CA ALA A 291 -5.45 -11.56 -17.02
C ALA A 291 -4.21 -12.28 -16.49
N LEU A 292 -3.07 -12.13 -17.18
CA LEU A 292 -1.78 -12.67 -16.76
C LEU A 292 -1.35 -12.11 -15.42
N HIS A 293 -1.34 -10.79 -15.28
CA HIS A 293 -0.97 -10.13 -14.02
C HIS A 293 -1.89 -10.57 -12.87
N LYS A 294 -3.20 -10.63 -13.10
CA LYS A 294 -4.19 -11.09 -12.13
C LYS A 294 -3.91 -12.51 -11.66
N ARG A 295 -3.58 -13.43 -12.57
CA ARG A 295 -3.27 -14.82 -12.21
C ARG A 295 -1.93 -14.95 -11.51
N VAL A 296 -0.92 -14.21 -11.96
CA VAL A 296 0.37 -14.15 -11.28
C VAL A 296 0.22 -13.61 -9.86
N PHE A 297 -0.62 -12.60 -9.64
CA PHE A 297 -0.93 -12.10 -8.30
C PHE A 297 -1.64 -13.17 -7.44
N GLN A 298 -2.59 -13.92 -8.02
CA GLN A 298 -3.27 -15.00 -7.31
C GLN A 298 -2.32 -16.13 -6.88
N LEU A 299 -1.38 -16.53 -7.75
CA LEU A 299 -0.45 -17.64 -7.49
C LEU A 299 0.73 -17.23 -6.60
N THR A 300 1.32 -16.07 -6.85
CA THR A 300 2.58 -15.64 -6.21
C THR A 300 2.40 -14.62 -5.09
N GLY A 301 1.28 -13.89 -5.06
CA GLY A 301 1.06 -12.76 -4.15
C GLY A 301 1.76 -11.46 -4.56
N HIS A 302 2.45 -11.41 -5.70
CA HIS A 302 3.15 -10.22 -6.17
C HIS A 302 2.23 -9.26 -6.91
N TYR A 303 1.85 -8.17 -6.24
CA TYR A 303 1.10 -7.09 -6.85
C TYR A 303 2.04 -6.11 -7.56
N ILE A 304 1.96 -6.06 -8.89
CA ILE A 304 2.64 -5.06 -9.72
C ILE A 304 1.69 -3.88 -9.99
N HIS A 305 2.15 -2.65 -9.79
CA HIS A 305 1.37 -1.44 -10.10
C HIS A 305 1.17 -1.24 -11.61
N ASP A 306 0.02 -0.71 -11.99
CA ASP A 306 -0.38 -0.45 -13.39
C ASP A 306 0.62 0.40 -14.18
N ALA A 307 1.21 1.42 -13.56
CA ALA A 307 2.23 2.26 -14.20
C ALA A 307 3.47 1.45 -14.63
N LYS A 308 3.84 0.42 -13.85
CA LYS A 308 4.92 -0.51 -14.20
C LYS A 308 4.45 -1.54 -15.24
N LEU A 309 3.23 -2.06 -15.12
CA LEU A 309 2.65 -2.99 -16.10
C LEU A 309 2.55 -2.38 -17.50
N ALA A 310 2.22 -1.09 -17.59
CA ALA A 310 2.16 -0.37 -18.87
C ALA A 310 3.51 -0.37 -19.61
N GLN A 311 4.62 -0.30 -18.86
CA GLN A 311 5.98 -0.29 -19.43
C GLN A 311 6.46 -1.69 -19.86
N MET A 312 5.88 -2.76 -19.30
CA MET A 312 6.27 -4.13 -19.60
C MET A 312 5.68 -4.57 -20.94
N LYS A 313 6.57 -4.89 -21.88
CA LYS A 313 6.21 -5.37 -23.23
C LYS A 313 6.34 -6.89 -23.41
N THR A 314 7.08 -7.57 -22.54
CA THR A 314 7.39 -8.99 -22.66
C THR A 314 7.18 -9.71 -21.33
N VAL A 315 7.01 -11.03 -21.40
CA VAL A 315 6.89 -11.88 -20.20
C VAL A 315 8.18 -11.85 -19.37
N GLY A 316 9.35 -11.77 -20.00
CA GLY A 316 10.62 -11.61 -19.31
C GLY A 316 10.68 -10.38 -18.40
N HIS A 317 10.09 -9.26 -18.82
CA HIS A 317 9.97 -8.06 -17.96
C HIS A 317 9.05 -8.30 -16.75
N LEU A 318 7.99 -9.10 -16.92
CA LEU A 318 7.09 -9.46 -15.82
C LEU A 318 7.80 -10.37 -14.81
N ILE A 319 8.51 -11.40 -15.28
CA ILE A 319 9.32 -12.29 -14.42
C ILE A 319 10.35 -11.49 -13.65
N ALA A 320 11.10 -10.61 -14.32
CA ALA A 320 12.09 -9.76 -13.68
C ALA A 320 11.49 -8.85 -12.60
N ALA A 321 10.22 -8.46 -12.72
CA ALA A 321 9.54 -7.65 -11.71
C ALA A 321 9.02 -8.46 -10.52
N VAL A 322 8.63 -9.72 -10.73
CA VAL A 322 8.18 -10.64 -9.68
C VAL A 322 9.37 -11.18 -8.87
N VAL A 323 10.45 -11.59 -9.55
CA VAL A 323 11.66 -12.17 -8.92
C VAL A 323 12.48 -11.12 -8.18
N LYS A 324 12.38 -9.83 -8.56
CA LYS A 324 13.16 -8.78 -7.90
C LYS A 324 12.67 -8.57 -6.46
N PRO A 325 13.52 -8.79 -5.45
CA PRO A 325 13.13 -8.55 -4.06
C PRO A 325 12.78 -7.08 -3.85
N PRO A 326 11.91 -6.77 -2.87
CA PRO A 326 11.58 -5.39 -2.54
C PRO A 326 12.86 -4.63 -2.16
N LYS A 327 12.91 -3.34 -2.50
CA LYS A 327 14.04 -2.50 -2.13
C LYS A 327 14.17 -2.51 -0.60
N PRO A 328 15.38 -2.74 -0.04
CA PRO A 328 15.58 -2.73 1.40
C PRO A 328 15.08 -1.41 1.99
N ALA A 329 14.34 -1.50 3.09
CA ALA A 329 13.78 -0.32 3.75
C ALA A 329 14.87 0.47 4.47
N LYS A 330 15.90 -0.22 4.98
CA LYS A 330 17.00 0.40 5.70
C LYS A 330 18.23 0.52 4.80
N VAL A 331 18.91 1.66 4.91
CA VAL A 331 20.18 1.91 4.21
C VAL A 331 21.22 0.85 4.56
N ILE A 332 21.25 0.41 5.82
CA ILE A 332 22.19 -0.62 6.29
C ILE A 332 21.95 -1.95 5.57
N GLU A 333 20.71 -2.38 5.38
CA GLU A 333 20.38 -3.59 4.62
C GLU A 333 20.85 -3.46 3.15
N ALA A 334 20.71 -2.28 2.55
CA ALA A 334 21.22 -2.01 1.21
C ALA A 334 22.76 -2.10 1.13
N ILE A 335 23.46 -1.60 2.15
CA ILE A 335 24.92 -1.66 2.23
C ILE A 335 25.39 -3.11 2.38
N TYR A 336 24.71 -3.91 3.22
CA TYR A 336 25.02 -5.33 3.37
C TYR A 336 24.77 -6.11 2.07
N ALA A 337 23.68 -5.81 1.36
CA ALA A 337 23.39 -6.43 0.06
C ALA A 337 24.44 -6.09 -1.02
N GLN A 338 25.10 -4.93 -0.92
CA GLN A 338 26.18 -4.54 -1.84
C GLN A 338 27.51 -5.25 -1.52
N GLY A 339 27.73 -5.71 -0.29
CA GLY A 339 28.89 -6.51 0.13
C GLY A 339 30.23 -5.76 0.29
N SER A 340 30.43 -4.62 -0.36
CA SER A 340 31.76 -3.97 -0.42
C SER A 340 32.26 -3.33 0.89
N LEU A 341 31.37 -2.74 1.69
CA LEU A 341 31.73 -2.08 2.96
C LEU A 341 31.92 -3.04 4.15
N PRO A 342 31.10 -4.10 4.35
CA PRO A 342 31.30 -5.02 5.47
C PRO A 342 32.57 -5.88 5.36
N GLU A 343 33.14 -6.04 4.17
CA GLU A 343 34.40 -6.77 3.95
C GLU A 343 35.64 -6.01 4.48
N LEU A 344 35.53 -4.69 4.64
CA LEU A 344 36.66 -3.85 5.05
C LEU A 344 36.88 -3.93 6.58
N PRO A 345 38.07 -4.33 7.06
CA PRO A 345 38.32 -4.53 8.49
C PRO A 345 38.31 -3.24 9.32
N ASN A 346 38.49 -2.09 8.68
CA ASN A 346 38.52 -0.76 9.30
C ASN A 346 37.15 -0.07 9.34
N VAL A 347 36.11 -0.68 8.75
CA VAL A 347 34.76 -0.09 8.70
C VAL A 347 33.81 -0.93 9.55
N LYS A 348 33.15 -0.29 10.51
CA LYS A 348 32.13 -0.93 11.34
C LYS A 348 30.77 -0.32 11.07
N LEU A 349 29.85 -1.14 10.60
CA LEU A 349 28.45 -0.75 10.37
C LEU A 349 27.60 -1.15 11.56
N SER A 350 26.69 -0.26 11.98
CA SER A 350 25.77 -0.49 13.08
C SER A 350 24.33 -0.46 12.60
N HIS A 351 23.52 -1.48 12.91
CA HIS A 351 22.10 -1.57 12.52
C HIS A 351 21.20 -0.49 13.13
N ARG A 352 21.59 0.05 14.28
CA ARG A 352 20.84 1.06 15.04
C ARG A 352 21.75 2.21 15.45
N ARG A 353 21.15 3.32 15.85
CA ARG A 353 21.87 4.44 16.45
C ARG A 353 22.66 3.97 17.67
N ILE A 354 23.95 4.32 17.72
CA ILE A 354 24.81 4.07 18.88
C ILE A 354 24.36 4.98 20.03
N THR A 355 23.89 4.37 21.10
CA THR A 355 23.47 5.08 22.33
C THR A 355 24.67 5.36 23.24
N PRO A 356 24.57 6.29 24.21
CA PRO A 356 25.61 6.48 25.23
C PRO A 356 25.94 5.19 25.99
N ILE A 357 24.93 4.37 26.27
CA ILE A 357 25.10 3.05 26.91
C ILE A 357 25.99 2.15 26.04
N ASP A 358 25.78 2.10 24.73
CA ASP A 358 26.61 1.30 23.83
C ASP A 358 28.08 1.78 23.82
N LYS A 359 28.32 3.09 23.98
CA LYS A 359 29.67 3.66 24.11
C LYS A 359 30.35 3.22 25.42
N GLU A 360 29.65 3.32 26.55
CA GLU A 360 30.18 2.86 27.84
C GLU A 360 30.39 1.35 27.89
N LYS A 361 29.55 0.58 27.20
CA LYS A 361 29.75 -0.86 27.00
C LYS A 361 31.00 -1.16 26.18
N ALA A 362 31.27 -0.40 25.11
CA ALA A 362 32.47 -0.55 24.30
C ALA A 362 33.76 -0.25 25.09
N VAL A 363 33.70 0.69 26.04
CA VAL A 363 34.81 0.98 26.97
C VAL A 363 34.89 -0.04 28.13
N GLY A 364 33.79 -0.72 28.44
CA GLY A 364 33.68 -1.69 29.54
C GLY A 364 33.22 -1.10 30.89
N ARG A 365 33.02 0.22 30.97
CA ARG A 365 32.61 0.93 32.20
C ARG A 365 31.16 0.68 32.60
N TRP A 366 30.31 0.30 31.65
CA TRP A 366 28.89 0.06 31.91
C TRP A 366 28.64 -0.96 33.01
N LYS A 367 29.50 -1.99 33.15
CA LYS A 367 29.37 -3.01 34.20
C LYS A 367 29.45 -2.40 35.60
N VAL A 368 30.41 -1.51 35.81
CA VAL A 368 30.60 -0.81 37.09
C VAL A 368 29.43 0.11 37.40
N ILE A 369 28.92 0.83 36.38
CA ILE A 369 27.76 1.69 36.53
C ILE A 369 26.54 0.87 36.94
N GLN A 370 26.30 -0.26 36.29
CA GLN A 370 25.19 -1.15 36.59
C GLN A 370 25.25 -1.66 38.03
N GLU A 371 26.40 -2.19 38.47
CA GLU A 371 26.57 -2.68 39.84
C GLU A 371 26.37 -1.58 40.88
N GLU A 372 26.85 -0.35 40.63
CA GLU A 372 26.68 0.78 41.54
C GLU A 372 25.23 1.29 41.59
N LEU A 373 24.49 1.25 40.48
CA LEU A 373 23.08 1.60 40.45
C LEU A 373 22.24 0.55 41.21
N GLU A 374 22.50 -0.73 40.97
CA GLU A 374 21.83 -1.84 41.66
C GLU A 374 22.08 -1.81 43.17
N LYS A 375 23.33 -1.59 43.61
CA LYS A 375 23.68 -1.43 45.04
C LYS A 375 22.93 -0.27 45.71
N ARG A 376 22.60 0.77 44.94
CA ARG A 376 21.86 1.95 45.44
C ARG A 376 20.35 1.82 45.30
N GLY A 377 19.85 0.70 44.75
CA GLY A 377 18.43 0.52 44.46
C GLY A 377 17.92 1.50 43.40
N LEU A 378 18.78 1.97 42.49
CA LEU A 378 18.41 2.86 41.39
C LEU A 378 18.14 2.06 40.10
N PRO A 379 17.25 2.54 39.21
CA PRO A 379 16.98 1.89 37.94
C PRO A 379 18.22 1.89 37.03
N VAL A 380 18.60 0.71 36.53
CA VAL A 380 19.74 0.54 35.60
C VAL A 380 19.43 1.13 34.22
N THR A 381 18.20 0.96 33.74
CA THR A 381 17.72 1.54 32.49
C THR A 381 16.29 2.04 32.65
N GLY A 382 16.02 3.26 32.21
CA GLY A 382 14.68 3.83 32.24
C GLY A 382 14.23 4.24 33.64
N HIS A 383 12.93 4.13 33.88
CA HIS A 383 12.25 4.69 35.06
C HIS A 383 11.21 3.71 35.63
N GLU A 384 11.39 2.40 35.42
CA GLU A 384 10.32 1.37 35.47
C GLU A 384 9.44 1.38 36.73
N HIS A 385 9.98 1.72 37.89
CA HIS A 385 9.28 1.68 39.17
C HIS A 385 8.96 3.07 39.74
N LEU A 386 9.30 4.16 39.03
CA LEU A 386 9.03 5.51 39.50
C LEU A 386 7.79 6.08 38.78
N PRO A 387 6.69 6.34 39.51
CA PRO A 387 5.51 6.93 38.91
C PRO A 387 5.80 8.35 38.43
N ARG A 388 5.01 8.82 37.47
CA ARG A 388 5.05 10.23 37.07
C ARG A 388 4.61 11.11 38.25
N PRO A 389 5.15 12.33 38.38
CA PRO A 389 4.75 13.24 39.46
C PRO A 389 3.29 13.67 39.29
N VAL A 390 2.40 13.13 40.13
CA VAL A 390 0.93 13.36 40.09
C VAL A 390 0.46 14.58 40.91
N GLN A 391 1.35 15.21 41.67
CA GLN A 391 0.96 16.25 42.65
C GLN A 391 0.25 17.44 41.99
N ARG A 392 0.72 17.84 40.80
CA ARG A 392 0.09 18.94 40.04
C ARG A 392 -1.29 18.58 39.52
N ASP A 393 -1.46 17.36 39.06
CA ASP A 393 -2.71 16.86 38.49
C ASP A 393 -3.79 16.77 39.58
N TRP A 394 -3.41 16.32 40.78
CA TRP A 394 -4.27 16.31 41.96
C TRP A 394 -4.69 17.72 42.41
N ILE A 395 -3.75 18.67 42.45
CA ILE A 395 -4.06 20.06 42.84
C ILE A 395 -4.99 20.73 41.81
N GLN A 396 -4.85 20.40 40.53
CA GLN A 396 -5.66 20.96 39.45
C GLN A 396 -6.98 20.22 39.23
N GLY A 397 -7.22 19.10 39.93
CA GLY A 397 -8.38 18.24 39.72
C GLY A 397 -8.46 17.65 38.31
N LYS A 398 -7.32 17.51 37.62
CA LYS A 398 -7.23 16.87 36.31
C LYS A 398 -6.85 15.42 36.54
N ASN A 399 -7.85 14.54 36.59
CA ASN A 399 -7.64 13.10 36.43
C ASN A 399 -7.83 12.71 34.97
#